data_AF-A0A0W8IJQ7-F1
#
_entry.id   AF-A0A0W8IJQ7-F1
#
_cell.length_a   1.000
_cell.length_b   1.000
_cell.length_c   1.000
_cell.angle_alpha   90.00
_cell.angle_beta   90.00
_cell.angle_gamma   90.00
#
_symmetry.space_group_name_H-M   'P 1'
#
loop_
_entity.id
_entity.type
_entity.pdbx_description
1 polymer ?
#
loop_
_entity_poly.entity_id
_entity_poly.type
_entity_poly.pdbx_seq_one_letter_code
_entity_poly.pdbx_strand_id
1 'polypeptide(L)'
;MSYTNAVVVPLPYAEAVERTRAALSEQGFGILTEIDVRGTFEQKLGAEAAEEVGDYVILGACNPGLASKALAAEPQLSGTPAVQEVADDAGVRLRAALDVLGDIGAQ
;
A
#
# COMPACT_ATOMS: atom_id res chain seq x y z
N MET A 1 -8.84 10.89 13.26
CA MET A 1 -7.78 10.00 12.74
C MET A 1 -8.08 9.75 11.29
N SER A 2 -7.19 10.19 10.38
CA SER A 2 -7.23 9.70 9.00
C SER A 2 -6.60 8.31 9.00
N TYR A 3 -7.32 7.31 8.49
CA TYR A 3 -6.78 5.96 8.31
C TYR A 3 -6.08 5.78 6.96
N THR A 4 -6.08 6.84 6.15
CA THR A 4 -5.55 6.83 4.79
C THR A 4 -4.45 7.89 4.68
N ASN A 5 -3.35 7.50 4.03
CA ASN A 5 -2.33 8.42 3.55
C ASN A 5 -2.36 8.39 2.03
N ALA A 6 -2.18 9.55 1.40
CA ALA A 6 -2.22 9.68 -0.05
C ALA A 6 -1.13 10.65 -0.51
N VAL A 7 -0.47 10.31 -1.61
CA VAL A 7 0.46 11.16 -2.33
C VAL A 7 0.11 11.11 -3.81
N VAL A 8 0.20 12.25 -4.49
CA VAL A 8 0.04 12.32 -5.94
C VAL A 8 1.42 12.52 -6.55
N VAL A 9 1.77 11.68 -7.51
CA VAL A 9 3.07 11.72 -8.19
C VAL A 9 2.86 12.07 -9.67
N PRO A 10 3.71 12.93 -10.26
CA PRO A 10 3.63 13.30 -11.67
C PRO A 10 4.34 12.26 -12.55
N LEU A 11 3.98 10.98 -12.37
CA LEU A 11 4.51 9.87 -13.15
C LEU A 11 3.38 9.20 -13.95
N PRO A 12 3.67 8.61 -15.12
CA PRO A 12 2.74 7.72 -15.79
C PRO A 12 2.34 6.55 -14.87
N TYR A 13 1.10 6.10 -14.97
CA TYR A 13 0.53 5.08 -14.09
C TYR A 13 1.42 3.83 -13.92
N ALA A 14 1.88 3.25 -15.03
CA ALA A 14 2.73 2.07 -14.99
C ALA A 14 4.05 2.30 -14.24
N GLU A 15 4.67 3.47 -14.40
CA GLU A 15 5.87 3.83 -13.65
C GLU A 15 5.56 4.07 -12.17
N ALA A 16 4.46 4.76 -11.87
CA ALA A 16 4.03 4.99 -10.50
C ALA A 16 3.81 3.68 -9.73
N VAL A 17 3.21 2.67 -10.38
CA VAL A 17 3.01 1.33 -9.79
C VAL A 17 4.36 0.66 -9.50
N GLU A 18 5.28 0.63 -10.47
CA GLU A 18 6.60 0.00 -10.28
C GLU A 18 7.43 0.70 -9.20
N ARG A 19 7.42 2.05 -9.18
CA ARG A 19 8.10 2.82 -8.12
C ARG A 19 7.47 2.58 -6.75
N THR A 20 6.15 2.43 -6.69
CA THR A 20 5.45 2.11 -5.43
C THR A 20 5.90 0.76 -4.89
N ARG A 21 6.03 -0.26 -5.75
CA ARG A 21 6.55 -1.58 -5.34
C ARG A 21 7.99 -1.48 -4.83
N ALA A 22 8.84 -0.75 -5.54
CA ALA A 22 10.24 -0.58 -5.15
C ALA A 22 10.34 0.13 -3.78
N ALA A 23 9.64 1.25 -3.59
CA ALA A 23 9.64 2.00 -2.34
C ALA A 23 9.12 1.16 -1.16
N LEU A 24 8.03 0.41 -1.35
CA LEU A 24 7.53 -0.52 -0.34
C LEU A 24 8.57 -1.58 0.02
N SER A 25 9.23 -2.16 -0.99
CA SER A 25 10.28 -3.17 -0.78
C SER A 25 11.48 -2.61 -0.02
N GLU A 26 11.91 -1.40 -0.32
CA GLU A 26 13.01 -0.71 0.38
C GLU A 26 12.70 -0.50 1.86
N GLN A 27 11.42 -0.26 2.20
CA GLN A 27 10.95 -0.15 3.58
C GLN A 27 10.68 -1.51 4.26
N GLY A 28 10.95 -2.62 3.56
CA GLY A 28 10.81 -3.99 4.05
C GLY A 28 9.39 -4.56 3.94
N PHE A 29 8.52 -3.96 3.13
CA PHE A 29 7.22 -4.52 2.80
C PHE A 29 7.30 -5.39 1.54
N GLY A 30 6.78 -6.60 1.60
CA GLY A 30 6.52 -7.43 0.42
C GLY A 30 5.07 -7.30 -0.05
N ILE A 31 4.83 -7.38 -1.36
CA ILE A 31 3.48 -7.46 -1.93
C ILE A 31 2.99 -8.90 -1.81
N LEU A 32 1.90 -9.10 -1.07
CA LEU A 32 1.26 -10.40 -0.86
C LEU A 32 0.13 -10.65 -1.86
N THR A 33 -0.61 -9.59 -2.20
CA THR A 33 -1.75 -9.66 -3.11
C THR A 33 -1.75 -8.49 -4.04
N GLU A 34 -2.27 -8.72 -5.23
CA GLU A 34 -2.47 -7.70 -6.25
C GLU A 34 -3.82 -7.92 -6.90
N ILE A 35 -4.57 -6.83 -7.04
CA ILE A 35 -5.89 -6.85 -7.65
C ILE A 35 -5.88 -5.83 -8.78
N ASP A 36 -5.93 -6.32 -10.01
CA ASP A 36 -6.26 -5.51 -11.18
C ASP A 36 -7.77 -5.23 -11.15
N VAL A 37 -8.13 -4.04 -10.68
CA VAL A 37 -9.54 -3.67 -10.51
C VAL A 37 -10.18 -3.42 -11.86
N ARG A 38 -9.45 -2.82 -12.80
CA ARG A 38 -9.94 -2.60 -14.17
C ARG A 38 -10.29 -3.92 -14.85
N GLY A 39 -9.34 -4.87 -14.86
CA GLY A 39 -9.57 -6.21 -15.43
C GLY A 39 -10.69 -6.97 -14.71
N THR A 40 -10.80 -6.82 -13.39
CA THR A 40 -11.90 -7.40 -12.61
C THR A 40 -13.26 -6.82 -13.01
N PHE A 41 -13.35 -5.50 -13.17
CA PHE A 41 -14.59 -4.82 -13.57
C PHE A 41 -14.99 -5.21 -14.98
N GLU A 42 -14.05 -5.26 -15.92
CA GLU A 42 -14.32 -5.69 -17.29
C GLU A 42 -14.93 -7.10 -17.32
N GLN A 43 -14.33 -8.04 -16.59
CA GLN A 43 -14.78 -9.44 -16.53
C GLN A 43 -16.15 -9.63 -15.86
N LYS A 44 -16.52 -8.76 -14.91
CA LYS A 44 -17.72 -8.95 -14.07
C LYS A 44 -18.88 -8.04 -14.45
N LEU A 45 -18.59 -6.85 -14.92
CA LEU A 45 -19.55 -5.75 -15.14
C LEU A 45 -19.52 -5.23 -16.58
N GLY A 46 -18.49 -5.55 -17.36
CA GLY A 46 -18.35 -5.17 -18.77
C GLY A 46 -17.39 -3.99 -19.00
N ALA A 47 -17.12 -3.70 -20.28
CA ALA A 47 -16.10 -2.74 -20.70
C ALA A 47 -16.39 -1.29 -20.25
N GLU A 48 -17.66 -0.86 -20.27
CA GLU A 48 -18.06 0.49 -19.86
C GLU A 48 -17.71 0.75 -18.39
N ALA A 49 -18.03 -0.20 -17.50
CA ALA A 49 -17.68 -0.10 -16.08
C ALA A 49 -16.17 -0.11 -15.83
N ALA A 50 -15.39 -0.79 -16.68
CA ALA A 50 -13.93 -0.79 -16.61
C ALA A 50 -13.32 0.54 -17.07
N GLU A 51 -13.90 1.17 -18.10
CA GLU A 51 -13.48 2.50 -18.57
C GLU A 51 -13.76 3.59 -17.53
N GLU A 52 -14.90 3.53 -16.82
CA GLU A 52 -15.23 4.50 -15.76
C GLU A 52 -14.23 4.47 -14.59
N VAL A 53 -13.74 3.28 -14.22
CA VAL A 53 -12.74 3.13 -13.14
C VAL A 53 -11.35 3.59 -13.59
N GLY A 54 -11.00 3.36 -14.86
CA GLY A 54 -9.67 3.61 -15.38
C GLY A 54 -8.61 2.65 -14.81
N ASP A 55 -7.34 2.99 -14.97
CA ASP A 55 -6.23 2.17 -14.49
C ASP A 55 -6.15 2.23 -12.95
N TYR A 56 -6.45 1.11 -12.30
CA TYR A 56 -6.50 1.02 -10.84
C TYR A 56 -6.09 -0.37 -10.35
N VAL A 57 -5.06 -0.40 -9.50
CA VAL A 57 -4.51 -1.61 -8.88
C VAL A 57 -4.51 -1.47 -7.37
N ILE A 58 -4.88 -2.53 -6.67
CA ILE A 58 -4.77 -2.60 -5.21
C ILE A 58 -3.62 -3.54 -4.88
N LEU A 59 -2.64 -3.04 -4.14
CA LEU A 59 -1.50 -3.81 -3.65
C LEU A 59 -1.67 -4.08 -2.15
N GLY A 60 -1.82 -5.36 -1.78
CA GLY A 60 -1.76 -5.78 -0.39
C GLY A 60 -0.30 -5.97 0.02
N ALA A 61 0.24 -5.06 0.81
CA ALA A 61 1.64 -5.09 1.26
C ALA A 61 1.74 -5.49 2.74
N CYS A 62 2.77 -6.26 3.09
CA CYS A 62 3.03 -6.70 4.46
C CYS A 62 4.53 -6.68 4.76
N ASN A 63 4.89 -6.23 5.96
CA ASN A 63 6.22 -6.39 6.50
C ASN A 63 6.21 -7.57 7.50
N PRO A 64 6.79 -8.74 7.16
CA PRO A 64 6.74 -9.92 8.03
C PRO A 64 7.37 -9.72 9.40
N GLY A 65 8.42 -8.88 9.49
CA GLY A 65 9.08 -8.57 10.75
C GLY A 65 8.16 -7.78 11.69
N LEU A 66 7.39 -6.83 11.16
CA LEU A 66 6.36 -6.13 11.93
C LEU A 66 5.18 -7.03 12.26
N ALA A 67 4.66 -7.78 11.28
CA ALA A 67 3.54 -8.68 11.47
C ALA A 67 3.83 -9.74 12.55
N SER A 68 5.02 -10.35 12.54
CA SER A 68 5.43 -11.32 13.55
C SER A 68 5.47 -10.73 14.95
N LYS A 69 5.93 -9.46 15.10
CA LYS A 69 5.94 -8.77 16.39
C LYS A 69 4.52 -8.50 16.89
N ALA A 70 3.62 -8.04 16.02
CA ALA A 70 2.22 -7.80 16.38
C ALA A 70 1.52 -9.10 16.82
N LEU A 71 1.73 -10.19 16.08
CA LEU A 71 1.13 -11.50 16.41
C LEU A 71 1.69 -12.11 17.70
N ALA A 72 2.98 -11.90 17.98
CA ALA A 72 3.61 -12.37 19.22
C ALA A 72 3.15 -11.58 20.45
N ALA A 73 2.76 -10.31 20.27
CA ALA A 73 2.33 -9.44 21.35
C ALA A 73 0.98 -9.89 21.94
N GLU A 74 -0.04 -10.12 21.11
CA GLU A 74 -1.28 -10.80 21.51
C GLU A 74 -2.02 -11.37 20.27
N PRO A 75 -2.45 -12.66 20.28
CA PRO A 75 -3.19 -13.27 19.17
C PRO A 75 -4.58 -12.68 18.93
N GLN A 76 -5.15 -11.95 19.90
CA GLN A 76 -6.48 -11.34 19.82
C GLN A 76 -6.33 -9.85 19.46
N LEU A 77 -6.19 -9.58 18.16
CA LEU A 77 -5.83 -8.28 17.59
C LEU A 77 -6.89 -7.18 17.81
N SER A 78 -6.60 -6.22 18.70
CA SER A 78 -6.33 -4.80 18.36
C SER A 78 -6.57 -3.91 19.60
N GLY A 79 -5.62 -3.02 19.88
CA GLY A 79 -5.75 -2.02 20.96
C GLY A 79 -4.85 -2.21 22.18
N THR A 80 -3.97 -3.22 22.19
CA THR A 80 -2.96 -3.34 23.26
C THR A 80 -1.76 -2.43 22.99
N PRO A 81 -1.08 -1.89 24.02
CA PRO A 81 0.05 -0.98 23.84
C PRO A 81 1.18 -1.55 22.96
N ALA A 82 1.43 -2.85 23.06
CA ALA A 82 2.46 -3.51 22.26
C ALA A 82 2.09 -3.61 20.76
N VAL A 83 0.81 -3.81 20.43
CA VAL A 83 0.34 -3.80 19.04
C VAL A 83 0.31 -2.37 18.49
N GLN A 84 0.04 -1.37 19.33
CA GLN A 84 0.08 0.04 18.96
C GLN A 84 1.48 0.47 18.50
N GLU A 85 2.54 0.05 19.21
CA GLU A 85 3.93 0.34 18.81
C GLU A 85 4.25 -0.21 17.42
N VAL A 86 3.80 -1.44 17.11
CA VAL A 86 4.00 -2.05 15.79
C VAL A 86 3.22 -1.31 14.71
N ALA A 87 1.99 -0.88 15.00
CA ALA A 87 1.18 -0.09 14.08
C ALA A 87 1.83 1.28 13.80
N ASP A 88 2.42 1.90 14.82
CA ASP A 88 3.12 3.18 14.70
C ASP A 88 4.40 3.04 13.85
N ASP A 89 5.22 1.99 14.04
CA ASP A 89 6.40 1.70 13.20
C ASP A 89 5.98 1.45 11.74
N ALA A 90 4.94 0.65 11.52
CA ALA A 90 4.39 0.44 10.17
C ALA A 90 3.95 1.77 9.52
N GLY A 91 3.28 2.63 10.28
CA GLY A 91 2.86 3.95 9.81
C GLY A 91 4.02 4.89 9.51
N VAL A 92 5.12 4.84 10.27
CA VAL A 92 6.34 5.62 9.99
C VAL A 92 6.98 5.18 8.68
N ARG A 93 7.16 3.87 8.49
CA ARG A 93 7.75 3.33 7.26
C ARG A 93 6.90 3.58 6.02
N LEU A 94 5.57 3.47 6.15
CA LEU A 94 4.67 3.80 5.06
C LEU A 94 4.81 5.27 4.66
N ARG A 95 4.86 6.19 5.63
CA ARG A 95 5.09 7.62 5.34
C ARG A 95 6.42 7.87 4.66
N ALA A 96 7.50 7.22 5.12
CA ALA A 96 8.80 7.32 4.45
C ALA A 96 8.75 6.84 2.98
N ALA A 97 8.04 5.76 2.68
CA ALA A 97 7.82 5.33 1.30
C ALA A 97 7.02 6.36 0.48
N LEU A 98 6.00 6.98 1.08
CA LEU A 98 5.20 8.02 0.42
C LEU A 98 6.00 9.30 0.16
N ASP A 99 6.89 9.69 1.08
CA ASP A 99 7.76 10.85 0.90
C ASP A 99 8.75 10.61 -0.25
N VAL A 100 9.36 9.42 -0.33
CA VAL A 100 10.21 9.02 -1.48
C VAL A 100 9.43 9.13 -2.79
N LEU A 101 8.18 8.69 -2.83
CA LEU A 101 7.33 8.79 -4.00
C LEU A 101 7.01 10.26 -4.35
N GLY A 102 6.74 11.11 -3.35
CA GLY A 102 6.46 12.53 -3.54
C GLY A 102 7.67 13.32 -4.08
N ASP A 103 8.85 13.06 -3.56
CA ASP A 103 10.10 13.76 -3.95
C ASP A 103 10.57 13.42 -5.37
N ILE A 104 10.25 12.22 -5.87
CA ILE A 104 10.50 11.85 -7.27
C ILE A 104 9.72 12.76 -8.24
N GLY A 105 8.62 13.36 -7.80
CA GLY A 105 7.80 14.26 -8.60
C GLY A 105 8.27 15.72 -8.67
N ALA A 106 9.22 16.12 -7.81
CA ALA A 106 9.72 17.49 -7.77
C ALA A 106 10.96 17.73 -8.64
N GLN A 107 11.42 16.71 -9.39
CA GLN A 107 12.61 16.74 -10.24
C GLN A 107 12.27 16.81 -11.72
#